data_AF-A0A075GHB1-F1
#
_entry.id   AF-A0A075GHB1-F1
#
_cell.length_a   1.000
_cell.length_b   1.000
_cell.length_c   1.000
_cell.angle_alpha   90.00
_cell.angle_beta   90.00
_cell.angle_gamma   90.00
#
_symmetry.space_group_name_H-M   'P 1'
#
loop_
_entity.id
_entity.type
_entity.pdbx_description
1 polymer ?
#
loop_
_entity_poly.entity_id
_entity_poly.type
_entity_poly.pdbx_seq_one_letter_code
_entity_poly.pdbx_strand_id
1 'polypeptide(L)'
;MKTEEEQCMRILTNAVNECKSDWIALSGGLDSSILAHLRKDQKPQTMTIITKDFLGTDLTFAQIIAKHLGLDLSLIQVNMEDVLDSINETIKILGNYNDIEIRNSIVPYIYLTTLKRKGVDSVITGDGADEVFAGYNFLLKKSDEEIGEELKRIKKIMHFPSKDIARSLNMKVETPFLNEELIKFSDEIEISKKLMTKMGKNLESGYLERHLRNIYQTTSHGERNHLCKMDRVPII
;
A
#
# COMPACT_ATOMS: atom_id res chain seq x y z
N MET A 1 -15.65 -25.40 5.87
CA MET A 1 -14.34 -24.94 5.37
C MET A 1 -14.42 -23.45 5.20
N LYS A 2 -13.49 -22.68 5.77
CA LYS A 2 -13.36 -21.26 5.42
C LYS A 2 -12.86 -21.17 3.98
N THR A 3 -13.32 -20.19 3.21
CA THR A 3 -12.82 -20.00 1.85
C THR A 3 -11.34 -19.56 1.90
N GLU A 4 -10.57 -19.79 0.84
CA GLU A 4 -9.18 -19.32 0.75
C GLU A 4 -9.09 -17.79 0.94
N GLU A 5 -10.10 -17.04 0.50
CA GLU A 5 -10.20 -15.59 0.74
C GLU A 5 -10.30 -15.24 2.23
N GLU A 6 -11.17 -15.94 2.97
CA GLU A 6 -11.27 -15.77 4.43
C GLU A 6 -9.97 -16.15 5.14
N GLN A 7 -9.27 -17.17 4.65
CA GLN A 7 -7.97 -17.54 5.18
C GLN A 7 -6.92 -16.44 4.93
N CYS A 8 -6.84 -15.92 3.70
CA CYS A 8 -5.96 -14.81 3.33
C CYS A 8 -6.19 -13.60 4.24
N MET A 9 -7.45 -13.18 4.38
CA MET A 9 -7.80 -12.01 5.20
C MET A 9 -7.55 -12.24 6.69
N ARG A 10 -7.72 -13.47 7.18
CA ARG A 10 -7.37 -13.81 8.57
C ARG A 10 -5.87 -13.70 8.82
N ILE A 11 -5.04 -14.23 7.90
CA ILE A 11 -3.58 -14.15 8.03
C ILE A 11 -3.13 -12.68 8.00
N LEU A 12 -3.65 -11.89 7.05
CA LEU A 12 -3.32 -10.47 6.96
C LEU A 12 -3.80 -9.70 8.20
N THR A 13 -5.01 -9.99 8.72
CA THR A 13 -5.51 -9.40 9.98
C THR A 13 -4.57 -9.68 11.15
N ASN A 14 -4.08 -10.92 11.26
CA ASN A 14 -3.12 -11.27 12.32
C ASN A 14 -1.81 -10.48 12.16
N ALA A 15 -1.25 -10.42 10.96
CA ALA A 15 -0.05 -9.65 10.67
C ALA A 15 -0.21 -8.15 10.97
N VAL A 16 -1.38 -7.58 10.68
CA VAL A 16 -1.72 -6.18 11.01
C VAL A 16 -1.82 -6.00 12.53
N ASN A 17 -2.41 -6.94 13.26
CA ASN A 17 -2.54 -6.85 14.72
C ASN A 17 -1.20 -7.02 15.46
N GLU A 18 -0.21 -7.67 14.84
CA GLU A 18 1.16 -7.76 15.37
C GLU A 18 1.95 -6.45 15.23
N CYS A 19 1.51 -5.55 14.35
CA CYS A 19 2.15 -4.24 14.16
C CYS A 19 1.95 -3.35 15.40
N LYS A 20 3.01 -2.67 15.81
CA LYS A 20 3.06 -1.84 17.03
C LYS A 20 2.78 -0.36 16.74
N SER A 21 2.89 0.06 15.48
CA SER A 21 2.64 1.45 15.11
C SER A 21 1.15 1.81 15.19
N ASP A 22 0.86 2.99 15.73
CA ASP A 22 -0.48 3.58 15.71
C ASP A 22 -0.73 4.42 14.45
N TRP A 23 0.25 4.53 13.56
CA TRP A 23 0.17 5.34 12.34
C TRP A 23 0.11 4.47 11.09
N ILE A 24 -0.76 4.82 10.15
CA ILE A 24 -0.85 4.21 8.82
C ILE A 24 -0.61 5.27 7.75
N ALA A 25 0.34 4.99 6.84
CA ALA A 25 0.48 5.76 5.60
C ALA A 25 -0.66 5.38 4.64
N LEU A 26 -1.63 6.28 4.48
CA LEU A 26 -2.88 6.07 3.76
C LEU A 26 -2.89 6.84 2.44
N SER A 27 -2.54 6.15 1.36
CA SER A 27 -2.59 6.70 -0.01
C SER A 27 -3.99 6.72 -0.61
N GLY A 28 -4.93 5.95 -0.04
CA GLY A 28 -6.24 5.73 -0.66
C GLY A 28 -6.24 4.64 -1.75
N GLY A 29 -5.07 4.04 -2.04
CA GLY A 29 -4.97 2.84 -2.87
C GLY A 29 -5.53 1.59 -2.16
N LEU A 30 -5.57 0.48 -2.90
CA LEU A 30 -6.08 -0.81 -2.42
C LEU A 30 -5.44 -1.24 -1.11
N ASP A 31 -4.11 -1.26 -1.08
CA ASP A 31 -3.35 -1.93 -0.02
C ASP A 31 -3.45 -1.17 1.30
N SER A 32 -3.17 0.13 1.27
CA SER A 32 -3.27 0.98 2.47
C SER A 32 -4.72 1.08 2.99
N SER A 33 -5.72 1.02 2.11
CA SER A 33 -7.13 1.01 2.50
C SER A 33 -7.53 -0.27 3.22
N ILE A 34 -7.03 -1.44 2.78
CA ILE A 34 -7.25 -2.70 3.49
C ILE A 34 -6.59 -2.65 4.86
N LEU A 35 -5.34 -2.19 4.96
CA LEU A 35 -4.66 -2.07 6.26
C LEU A 35 -5.42 -1.15 7.23
N ALA A 36 -5.89 0.00 6.74
CA ALA A 36 -6.72 0.92 7.53
C ALA A 36 -8.03 0.27 7.98
N HIS A 37 -8.70 -0.48 7.10
CA HIS A 37 -9.92 -1.20 7.46
C HIS A 37 -9.69 -2.26 8.52
N LEU A 38 -8.66 -3.09 8.37
CA LEU A 38 -8.36 -4.19 9.29
C LEU A 38 -7.97 -3.69 10.68
N ARG A 39 -7.43 -2.46 10.79
CA ARG A 39 -7.05 -1.84 12.06
C ARG A 39 -8.07 -0.82 12.59
N LYS A 40 -9.18 -0.58 11.90
CA LYS A 40 -10.13 0.52 12.20
C LYS A 40 -10.63 0.55 13.65
N ASP A 41 -10.83 -0.61 14.26
CA ASP A 41 -11.38 -0.71 15.63
C ASP A 41 -10.37 -0.26 16.69
N GLN A 42 -9.07 -0.25 16.35
CA GLN A 42 -7.99 0.32 17.17
C GLN A 42 -7.85 1.84 16.97
N LYS A 43 -8.62 2.44 16.04
CA LYS A 43 -8.60 3.87 15.70
C LYS A 43 -7.18 4.41 15.42
N PRO A 44 -6.44 3.81 14.46
CA PRO A 44 -5.12 4.29 14.10
C PRO A 44 -5.20 5.74 13.60
N GLN A 45 -4.12 6.49 13.83
CA GLN A 45 -3.89 7.75 13.15
C GLN A 45 -3.52 7.44 11.69
N THR A 46 -4.10 8.19 10.75
CA THR A 46 -3.77 8.01 9.34
C THR A 46 -3.17 9.29 8.78
N MET A 47 -2.35 9.13 7.73
CA MET A 47 -1.72 10.27 7.07
C MET A 47 -1.68 10.10 5.57
N THR A 48 -1.72 11.22 4.86
CA THR A 48 -1.47 11.26 3.42
C THR A 48 -0.62 12.47 3.07
N ILE A 49 0.15 12.40 1.99
CA ILE A 49 0.94 13.52 1.48
C ILE A 49 0.25 14.08 0.24
N ILE A 50 0.22 15.40 0.14
CA ILE A 50 -0.10 16.11 -1.09
C ILE A 50 0.94 17.18 -1.37
N THR A 51 1.12 17.49 -2.65
CA THR A 51 1.81 18.71 -3.05
C THR A 51 0.80 19.86 -3.07
N LYS A 52 1.20 21.05 -2.62
CA LYS A 52 0.36 22.26 -2.68
C LYS A 52 0.10 22.70 -4.12
N ASP A 53 1.06 22.44 -4.99
CA ASP A 53 1.07 22.89 -6.37
C ASP A 53 0.25 21.96 -7.29
N PHE A 54 0.08 20.69 -6.90
CA PHE A 54 -0.72 19.70 -7.63
C PHE A 54 -1.52 18.81 -6.66
N LEU A 55 -2.84 18.91 -6.76
CA LEU A 55 -3.74 18.00 -6.07
C LEU A 55 -3.85 16.69 -6.86
N GLY A 56 -3.17 15.65 -6.37
CA GLY A 56 -3.30 14.28 -6.88
C GLY A 56 -4.65 13.65 -6.54
N THR A 57 -5.01 12.58 -7.25
CA THR A 57 -6.23 11.80 -6.98
C THR A 57 -6.22 11.10 -5.62
N ASP A 58 -5.03 10.81 -5.10
CA ASP A 58 -4.79 10.06 -3.86
C ASP A 58 -5.46 10.70 -2.66
N LEU A 59 -5.42 12.04 -2.58
CA LEU A 59 -6.11 12.78 -1.53
C LEU A 59 -7.60 12.45 -1.48
N THR A 60 -8.24 12.40 -2.65
CA THR A 60 -9.68 12.15 -2.75
C THR A 60 -10.01 10.78 -2.19
N PHE A 61 -9.24 9.77 -2.59
CA PHE A 61 -9.46 8.39 -2.14
C PHE A 61 -9.11 8.19 -0.67
N ALA A 62 -8.01 8.77 -0.19
CA ALA A 62 -7.61 8.76 1.22
C ALA A 62 -8.70 9.40 2.10
N GLN A 63 -9.27 10.53 1.68
CA GLN A 63 -10.38 11.18 2.39
C GLN A 63 -11.65 10.32 2.40
N ILE A 64 -11.99 9.69 1.27
CA ILE A 64 -13.16 8.81 1.19
C ILE A 64 -13.01 7.64 2.15
N ILE A 65 -11.88 6.91 2.11
CA ILE A 65 -11.69 5.75 2.99
C ILE A 65 -11.57 6.15 4.46
N ALA A 66 -10.85 7.23 4.79
CA ALA A 66 -10.74 7.70 6.18
C ALA A 66 -12.12 8.07 6.73
N LYS A 67 -12.94 8.80 5.97
CA LYS A 67 -14.31 9.15 6.35
C LYS A 67 -15.19 7.90 6.50
N HIS A 68 -15.10 6.97 5.57
CA HIS A 68 -15.87 5.71 5.60
C HIS A 68 -15.54 4.87 6.83
N LEU A 69 -14.28 4.83 7.23
CA LEU A 69 -13.80 4.07 8.38
C LEU A 69 -13.91 4.85 9.71
N GLY A 70 -14.26 6.14 9.67
CA GLY A 70 -14.29 7.01 10.85
C GLY A 70 -12.90 7.26 11.47
N LEU A 71 -11.86 7.36 10.63
CA LEU A 71 -10.47 7.58 11.02
C LEU A 71 -10.05 9.03 10.80
N ASP A 72 -9.17 9.52 11.67
CA ASP A 72 -8.54 10.83 11.52
C ASP A 72 -7.48 10.77 10.41
N LEU A 73 -7.58 11.67 9.44
CA LEU A 73 -6.62 11.80 8.33
C LEU A 73 -5.79 13.07 8.46
N SER A 74 -4.52 12.90 8.83
CA SER A 74 -3.52 13.96 8.83
C SER A 74 -3.04 14.26 7.41
N LEU A 75 -3.27 15.48 6.94
CA LEU A 75 -2.77 15.93 5.65
C LEU A 75 -1.38 16.56 5.80
N ILE A 76 -0.37 15.96 5.17
CA ILE A 76 0.94 16.59 4.99
C ILE A 76 0.91 17.34 3.66
N GLN A 77 1.12 18.64 3.72
CA GLN A 77 1.22 19.48 2.54
C GLN A 77 2.66 19.92 2.34
N VAL A 78 3.26 19.52 1.22
CA VAL A 78 4.61 19.94 0.81
C VAL A 78 4.54 20.85 -0.41
N ASN A 79 5.51 21.73 -0.59
CA ASN A 79 5.69 22.48 -1.84
C ASN A 79 6.69 21.76 -2.77
N MET A 80 6.85 22.24 -3.99
CA MET A 80 7.85 21.69 -4.92
C MET A 80 9.30 21.81 -4.41
N GLU A 81 9.62 22.81 -3.58
CA GLU A 81 10.97 22.97 -3.01
C GLU A 81 11.29 21.84 -2.04
N ASP A 82 10.36 21.49 -1.14
CA ASP A 82 10.46 20.35 -0.23
C ASP A 82 10.71 19.04 -0.99
N VAL A 83 10.04 18.87 -2.14
CA VAL A 83 10.20 17.71 -3.02
C VAL A 83 11.59 17.67 -3.63
N LEU A 84 12.09 18.80 -4.15
CA LEU A 84 13.42 18.90 -4.75
C LEU A 84 14.53 18.66 -3.71
N ASP A 85 14.41 19.22 -2.51
CA ASP A 85 15.36 19.00 -1.41
C ASP A 85 15.37 17.52 -0.97
N SER A 86 14.20 16.89 -0.97
CA SER A 86 14.05 15.47 -0.63
C SER A 86 14.79 14.54 -1.58
N ILE A 87 14.98 14.92 -2.86
CA ILE A 87 15.75 14.11 -3.82
C ILE A 87 17.19 13.92 -3.34
N ASN A 88 17.84 15.02 -2.95
CA ASN A 88 19.24 15.00 -2.55
C ASN A 88 19.46 14.15 -1.28
N GLU A 89 18.56 14.27 -0.31
CA GLU A 89 18.64 13.50 0.94
C GLU A 89 18.32 12.02 0.70
N THR A 90 17.35 11.72 -0.17
CA THR A 90 17.02 10.33 -0.56
C THR A 90 18.22 9.65 -1.22
N ILE A 91 18.90 10.32 -2.16
CA ILE A 91 20.12 9.81 -2.79
C ILE A 91 21.22 9.52 -1.75
N LYS A 92 21.43 10.44 -0.80
CA LYS A 92 22.43 10.25 0.27
C LYS A 92 22.12 9.03 1.13
N ILE A 93 20.85 8.80 1.46
CA ILE A 93 20.42 7.68 2.30
C ILE A 93 20.54 6.36 1.55
N LEU A 94 20.04 6.28 0.31
CA LEU A 94 19.98 5.04 -0.47
C LEU A 94 21.29 4.72 -1.18
N GLY A 95 22.20 5.69 -1.32
CA GLY A 95 23.53 5.49 -1.88
C GLY A 95 23.54 5.14 -3.35
N ASN A 96 22.50 5.47 -4.10
CA ASN A 96 22.38 5.19 -5.54
C ASN A 96 21.69 6.33 -6.30
N TYR A 97 21.74 6.25 -7.64
CA TYR A 97 21.16 7.24 -8.56
C TYR A 97 20.13 6.62 -9.50
N ASN A 98 19.52 5.50 -9.13
CA ASN A 98 18.47 4.88 -9.93
C ASN A 98 17.24 5.80 -9.93
N ASP A 99 16.88 6.33 -11.09
CA ASP A 99 15.86 7.37 -11.23
C ASP A 99 14.46 6.89 -10.81
N ILE A 100 14.13 5.63 -11.05
CA ILE A 100 12.87 5.01 -10.64
C ILE A 100 12.83 4.83 -9.12
N GLU A 101 13.89 4.27 -8.54
CA GLU A 101 13.98 4.02 -7.10
C GLU A 101 13.96 5.32 -6.30
N ILE A 102 14.78 6.30 -6.72
CA ILE A 102 14.83 7.62 -6.06
C ILE A 102 13.47 8.29 -6.15
N ARG A 103 12.82 8.32 -7.32
CA ARG A 103 11.49 8.91 -7.49
C ARG A 103 10.48 8.30 -6.51
N ASN A 104 10.40 6.98 -6.47
CA ASN A 104 9.47 6.23 -5.61
C ASN A 104 9.79 6.35 -4.11
N SER A 105 10.97 6.87 -3.78
CA SER A 105 11.45 6.99 -2.39
C SER A 105 11.30 8.41 -1.83
N ILE A 106 10.98 9.40 -2.67
CA ILE A 106 10.77 10.79 -2.24
C ILE A 106 9.58 10.90 -1.29
N VAL A 107 8.43 10.31 -1.63
CA VAL A 107 7.24 10.35 -0.78
C VAL A 107 7.48 9.62 0.56
N PRO A 108 8.05 8.40 0.59
CA PRO A 108 8.56 7.79 1.81
C PRO A 108 9.45 8.68 2.66
N TYR A 109 10.45 9.33 2.05
CA TYR A 109 11.32 10.25 2.76
C TYR A 109 10.54 11.40 3.41
N ILE A 110 9.63 12.03 2.67
CA ILE A 110 8.84 13.17 3.15
C ILE A 110 7.94 12.77 4.32
N TYR A 111 7.18 11.67 4.23
CA TYR A 111 6.25 11.33 5.32
C TYR A 111 7.02 10.86 6.55
N LEU A 112 8.09 10.09 6.38
CA LEU A 112 8.89 9.59 7.49
C LEU A 112 9.57 10.75 8.22
N THR A 113 10.21 11.67 7.50
CA THR A 113 10.82 12.86 8.15
C THR A 113 9.79 13.74 8.85
N THR A 114 8.60 13.90 8.25
CA THR A 114 7.51 14.67 8.86
C THR A 114 6.97 14.00 10.13
N LEU A 115 6.75 12.68 10.09
CA LEU A 115 6.36 11.91 11.27
C LEU A 115 7.42 11.98 12.38
N LYS A 116 8.69 11.86 12.02
CA LYS A 116 9.79 11.93 12.99
C LYS A 116 9.79 13.28 13.72
N ARG A 117 9.60 14.39 12.98
CA ARG A 117 9.49 15.74 13.56
C ARG A 117 8.30 15.89 14.51
N LYS A 118 7.26 15.06 14.36
CA LYS A 118 6.09 15.00 15.24
C LYS A 118 6.26 14.04 16.42
N GLY A 119 7.44 13.44 16.60
CA GLY A 119 7.70 12.48 17.67
C GLY A 119 7.11 11.10 17.43
N VAL A 120 6.80 10.76 16.17
CA VAL A 120 6.33 9.43 15.78
C VAL A 120 7.53 8.60 15.36
N ASP A 121 7.64 7.39 15.93
CA ASP A 121 8.80 6.51 15.73
C ASP A 121 8.50 5.30 14.82
N SER A 122 7.24 5.08 14.44
CA SER A 122 6.88 3.96 13.58
C SER A 122 5.64 4.24 12.73
N VAL A 123 5.54 3.58 11.57
CA VAL A 123 4.40 3.69 10.64
C VAL A 123 4.16 2.35 9.93
N ILE A 124 2.89 2.00 9.71
CA ILE A 124 2.47 0.86 8.90
C ILE A 124 2.30 1.31 7.44
N THR A 125 2.85 0.55 6.49
CA THR A 125 2.74 0.82 5.05
C THR A 125 2.23 -0.40 4.28
N GLY A 126 1.76 -0.15 3.05
CA GLY A 126 1.31 -1.17 2.11
C GLY A 126 2.44 -1.91 1.38
N ASP A 127 3.70 -1.59 1.68
CA ASP A 127 4.87 -2.18 1.01
C ASP A 127 4.83 -3.72 1.08
N GLY A 128 5.15 -4.35 -0.04
CA GLY A 128 5.12 -5.80 -0.20
C GLY A 128 3.84 -6.34 -0.81
N ALA A 129 2.76 -5.55 -0.87
CA ALA A 129 1.48 -6.03 -1.40
C ALA A 129 1.59 -6.46 -2.86
N ASP A 130 2.30 -5.70 -3.70
CA ASP A 130 2.45 -5.99 -5.13
C ASP A 130 3.36 -7.21 -5.38
N GLU A 131 4.41 -7.37 -4.60
CA GLU A 131 5.31 -8.53 -4.66
C GLU A 131 4.62 -9.81 -4.20
N VAL A 132 3.67 -9.70 -3.26
CA VAL A 132 2.95 -10.84 -2.68
C VAL A 132 1.72 -11.19 -3.52
N PHE A 133 0.96 -10.20 -4.00
CA PHE A 133 -0.31 -10.39 -4.73
C PHE A 133 -0.24 -9.98 -6.20
N ALA A 134 0.97 -9.89 -6.75
CA ALA A 134 1.25 -9.67 -8.16
C ALA A 134 0.67 -8.37 -8.74
N GLY A 135 0.63 -7.30 -7.96
CA GLY A 135 -0.10 -6.09 -8.30
C GLY A 135 0.46 -5.19 -9.39
N TYR A 136 1.65 -5.47 -9.91
CA TYR A 136 2.24 -4.63 -10.92
C TYR A 136 1.48 -4.70 -12.26
N ASN A 137 1.15 -3.54 -12.81
CA ASN A 137 0.43 -3.42 -14.08
C ASN A 137 1.09 -4.15 -15.26
N PHE A 138 2.42 -4.30 -15.27
CA PHE A 138 3.12 -5.02 -16.34
C PHE A 138 2.87 -6.54 -16.32
N LEU A 139 2.36 -7.09 -15.21
CA LEU A 139 1.99 -8.50 -15.08
C LEU A 139 0.64 -8.82 -15.73
N LEU A 140 -0.24 -7.82 -15.92
CA LEU A 140 -1.62 -8.02 -16.40
C LEU A 140 -1.75 -8.65 -17.80
N LYS A 141 -0.67 -8.62 -18.59
CA LYS A 141 -0.65 -9.14 -19.98
C LYS A 141 0.17 -10.43 -20.13
N LYS A 142 0.70 -10.96 -19.04
CA LYS A 142 1.55 -12.15 -19.02
C LYS A 142 0.72 -13.41 -18.77
N SER A 143 1.25 -14.58 -19.17
CA SER A 143 0.66 -15.87 -18.78
C SER A 143 0.86 -16.14 -17.29
N ASP A 144 0.07 -17.06 -16.73
CA ASP A 144 0.24 -17.50 -15.33
C ASP A 144 1.67 -18.02 -15.07
N GLU A 145 2.24 -18.78 -16.00
CA GLU A 145 3.62 -19.28 -15.89
C GLU A 145 4.63 -18.13 -15.81
N GLU A 146 4.53 -17.15 -16.72
CA GLU A 146 5.39 -15.96 -16.72
C GLU A 146 5.23 -15.14 -15.43
N ILE A 147 4.00 -14.94 -14.97
CA ILE A 147 3.73 -14.23 -13.71
C ILE A 147 4.39 -14.96 -12.55
N GLY A 148 4.26 -16.29 -12.48
CA GLY A 148 4.88 -17.11 -11.43
C GLY A 148 6.41 -16.98 -11.41
N GLU A 149 7.07 -16.97 -12.55
CA GLU A 149 8.51 -16.76 -12.66
C GLU A 149 8.94 -15.35 -12.25
N GLU A 150 8.19 -14.33 -12.70
CA GLU A 150 8.46 -12.93 -12.35
C GLU A 150 8.30 -12.69 -10.85
N LEU A 151 7.25 -13.22 -10.22
CA LEU A 151 7.07 -13.08 -8.77
C LEU A 151 8.20 -13.75 -7.99
N LYS A 152 8.64 -14.95 -8.40
CA LYS A 152 9.80 -15.61 -7.78
C LYS A 152 11.05 -14.74 -7.90
N ARG A 153 11.28 -14.13 -9.07
CA ARG A 153 12.41 -13.22 -9.30
C ARG A 153 12.31 -11.98 -8.42
N ILE A 154 11.16 -11.30 -8.42
CA ILE A 154 10.89 -10.07 -7.67
C ILE A 154 11.07 -10.33 -6.17
N LYS A 155 10.43 -11.35 -5.60
CA LYS A 155 10.54 -11.69 -4.16
C LYS A 155 11.97 -12.01 -3.73
N LYS A 156 12.83 -12.52 -4.63
CA LYS A 156 14.24 -12.81 -4.33
C LYS A 156 15.10 -11.54 -4.26
N ILE A 157 14.76 -10.51 -5.03
CA ILE A 157 15.54 -9.26 -5.14
C ILE A 157 14.86 -8.07 -4.47
N MET A 158 13.66 -8.26 -3.92
CA MET A 158 12.85 -7.18 -3.38
C MET A 158 13.62 -6.43 -2.30
N HIS A 159 13.59 -5.11 -2.44
CA HIS A 159 14.22 -4.17 -1.54
C HIS A 159 13.20 -3.06 -1.27
N PHE A 160 13.13 -2.60 -0.03
CA PHE A 160 12.13 -1.62 0.41
C PHE A 160 12.84 -0.35 0.91
N PRO A 161 13.06 0.65 0.02
CA PRO A 161 13.73 1.89 0.37
C PRO A 161 13.11 2.60 1.58
N SER A 162 11.79 2.50 1.77
CA SER A 162 11.07 3.03 2.93
C SER A 162 11.65 2.53 4.27
N LYS A 163 12.06 1.27 4.35
CA LYS A 163 12.66 0.67 5.56
C LYS A 163 14.07 1.20 5.81
N ASP A 164 14.83 1.44 4.75
CA ASP A 164 16.18 1.98 4.85
C ASP A 164 16.18 3.46 5.24
N ILE A 165 15.26 4.23 4.66
CA ILE A 165 15.00 5.61 5.05
C ILE A 165 14.55 5.66 6.51
N ALA A 166 13.58 4.83 6.91
CA ALA A 166 13.14 4.78 8.30
C ALA A 166 14.30 4.47 9.25
N ARG A 167 15.18 3.51 8.90
CA ARG A 167 16.38 3.18 9.68
C ARG A 167 17.31 4.38 9.84
N SER A 168 17.56 5.14 8.77
CA SER A 168 18.39 6.37 8.84
C SER A 168 17.81 7.45 9.75
N LEU A 169 16.48 7.45 9.95
CA LEU A 169 15.75 8.41 10.77
C LEU A 169 15.50 7.91 12.21
N ASN A 170 16.02 6.72 12.57
CA ASN A 170 15.67 6.02 13.81
C ASN A 170 14.14 5.86 13.96
N MET A 171 13.51 5.39 12.88
CA MET A 171 12.10 5.02 12.80
C MET A 171 11.96 3.58 12.33
N LYS A 172 10.76 3.03 12.48
CA LYS A 172 10.40 1.70 11.99
C LYS A 172 9.25 1.77 10.98
N VAL A 173 9.45 1.18 9.81
CA VAL A 173 8.37 0.88 8.85
C VAL A 173 7.93 -0.57 9.06
N GLU A 174 6.64 -0.76 9.33
CA GLU A 174 6.00 -2.06 9.53
C GLU A 174 5.19 -2.42 8.29
N THR A 175 5.44 -3.62 7.74
CA THR A 175 4.93 -4.04 6.42
C THR A 175 4.17 -5.37 6.54
N PRO A 176 2.88 -5.35 6.91
CA PRO A 176 2.10 -6.56 7.18
C PRO A 176 2.04 -7.54 6.00
N PHE A 177 2.11 -7.02 4.77
CA PHE A 177 2.12 -7.84 3.56
C PHE A 177 3.34 -8.75 3.46
N LEU A 178 4.46 -8.38 4.08
CA LEU A 178 5.69 -9.18 4.10
C LEU A 178 5.72 -10.19 5.26
N ASN A 179 4.60 -10.45 5.93
CA ASN A 179 4.49 -11.52 6.91
C ASN A 179 4.75 -12.88 6.25
N GLU A 180 5.57 -13.73 6.89
CA GLU A 180 6.00 -15.01 6.31
C GLU A 180 4.83 -15.98 6.04
N GLU A 181 3.81 -16.00 6.90
CA GLU A 181 2.63 -16.84 6.71
C GLU A 181 1.82 -16.35 5.49
N LEU A 182 1.72 -15.03 5.31
CA LEU A 182 1.04 -14.46 4.15
C LEU A 182 1.79 -14.72 2.85
N ILE A 183 3.11 -14.62 2.86
CA ILE A 183 3.95 -14.94 1.70
C ILE A 183 3.78 -16.42 1.30
N LYS A 184 3.89 -17.34 2.28
CA LYS A 184 3.72 -18.78 2.06
C LYS A 184 2.33 -19.10 1.52
N PHE A 185 1.29 -18.55 2.15
CA PHE A 185 -0.07 -18.71 1.67
C PHE A 185 -0.23 -18.19 0.24
N SER A 186 0.31 -17.00 -0.06
CA SER A 186 0.30 -16.48 -1.42
C SER A 186 0.99 -17.43 -2.40
N ASP A 187 2.14 -18.01 -2.05
CA ASP A 187 2.86 -18.93 -2.95
C ASP A 187 2.09 -20.21 -3.29
N GLU A 188 1.11 -20.60 -2.46
CA GLU A 188 0.28 -21.79 -2.64
C GLU A 188 -1.00 -21.55 -3.45
N ILE A 189 -1.50 -20.31 -3.54
CA ILE A 189 -2.74 -20.00 -4.26
C ILE A 189 -2.49 -19.77 -5.77
N GLU A 190 -3.51 -20.11 -6.57
CA GLU A 190 -3.52 -19.86 -8.01
C GLU A 190 -3.37 -18.37 -8.34
N ILE A 191 -2.68 -18.07 -9.45
CA ILE A 191 -2.37 -16.70 -9.87
C ILE A 191 -3.64 -15.90 -10.18
N SER A 192 -4.64 -16.54 -10.77
CA SER A 192 -5.99 -16.00 -11.00
C SER A 192 -6.67 -15.47 -9.73
N LYS A 193 -6.25 -15.94 -8.55
CA LYS A 193 -6.81 -15.51 -7.25
C LYS A 193 -6.03 -14.36 -6.62
N LYS A 194 -4.81 -14.08 -7.09
CA LYS A 194 -3.96 -12.95 -6.66
C LYS A 194 -4.30 -11.66 -7.40
N LEU A 195 -4.60 -11.79 -8.68
CA LEU A 195 -4.71 -10.68 -9.63
C LEU A 195 -6.14 -10.35 -10.03
N MET A 196 -6.30 -9.15 -10.57
CA MET A 196 -7.44 -8.85 -11.44
C MET A 196 -7.19 -9.41 -12.84
N THR A 197 -7.87 -10.49 -13.20
CA THR A 197 -7.79 -11.08 -14.54
C THR A 197 -8.95 -10.55 -15.39
N LYS A 198 -8.62 -9.95 -16.54
CA LYS A 198 -9.63 -9.53 -17.52
C LYS A 198 -9.95 -10.71 -18.44
N MET A 199 -10.99 -11.47 -18.12
CA MET A 199 -11.51 -12.56 -18.97
C MET A 199 -12.70 -12.05 -19.80
N GLY A 200 -12.42 -11.55 -21.00
CA GLY A 200 -13.46 -11.05 -21.91
C GLY A 200 -14.16 -9.77 -21.42
N LYS A 201 -15.48 -9.83 -21.19
CA LYS A 201 -16.29 -8.70 -20.65
C LYS A 201 -16.37 -8.66 -19.13
N ASN A 202 -15.89 -9.68 -18.43
CA ASN A 202 -15.97 -9.79 -16.97
C ASN A 202 -14.59 -9.57 -16.33
N LEU A 203 -14.58 -8.86 -15.21
CA LEU A 203 -13.39 -8.68 -14.37
C LEU A 203 -13.50 -9.66 -13.20
N GLU A 204 -12.62 -10.65 -13.14
CA GLU A 204 -12.42 -11.40 -11.91
C GLU A 204 -11.43 -10.61 -11.05
N SER A 205 -11.84 -10.22 -9.86
CA SER A 205 -11.04 -9.43 -8.92
C SER A 205 -10.25 -10.38 -8.01
N GLY A 206 -8.99 -10.09 -7.69
CA GLY A 206 -8.20 -10.86 -6.72
C GLY A 206 -8.77 -10.76 -5.29
N TYR A 207 -8.23 -11.54 -4.34
CA TYR A 207 -8.73 -11.57 -2.96
C TYR A 207 -8.77 -10.18 -2.31
N LEU A 208 -7.70 -9.38 -2.47
CA LEU A 208 -7.62 -8.05 -1.87
C LEU A 208 -8.69 -7.12 -2.45
N GLU A 209 -8.86 -7.11 -3.77
CA GLU A 209 -9.87 -6.29 -4.44
C GLU A 209 -11.29 -6.71 -4.07
N ARG A 210 -11.57 -8.02 -3.97
CA ARG A 210 -12.90 -8.49 -3.53
C ARG A 210 -13.18 -8.06 -2.10
N HIS A 211 -12.19 -8.14 -1.22
CA HIS A 211 -12.33 -7.63 0.14
C HIS A 211 -12.61 -6.12 0.17
N LEU A 212 -11.84 -5.32 -0.58
CA LEU A 212 -12.08 -3.88 -0.68
C LEU A 212 -13.48 -3.57 -1.22
N ARG A 213 -13.93 -4.26 -2.28
CA ARG A 213 -15.30 -4.10 -2.80
C ARG A 213 -16.34 -4.42 -1.73
N ASN A 214 -16.15 -5.45 -0.91
CA ASN A 214 -17.06 -5.80 0.17
C ASN A 214 -17.11 -4.71 1.25
N ILE A 215 -15.98 -4.08 1.59
CA ILE A 215 -15.91 -2.94 2.53
C ILE A 215 -16.81 -1.78 2.09
N TYR A 216 -16.96 -1.56 0.78
CA TYR A 216 -17.75 -0.48 0.19
C TYR A 216 -19.14 -0.90 -0.31
N GLN A 217 -19.44 -2.20 -0.44
CA GLN A 217 -20.79 -2.66 -0.81
C GLN A 217 -21.76 -2.54 0.37
N THR A 218 -21.25 -2.54 1.60
CA THR A 218 -22.04 -2.28 2.80
C THR A 218 -22.45 -0.79 2.96
N THR A 219 -22.18 0.07 1.97
CA THR A 219 -22.51 1.50 1.99
C THR A 219 -23.58 1.96 1.00
N SER A 220 -24.11 3.16 1.25
CA SER A 220 -25.21 3.80 0.51
C SER A 220 -24.90 4.04 -0.98
N HIS A 221 -25.93 4.09 -1.83
CA HIS A 221 -25.84 4.04 -3.31
C HIS A 221 -24.93 5.08 -4.00
N GLY A 222 -24.59 6.20 -3.35
CA GLY A 222 -23.87 7.33 -3.97
C GLY A 222 -22.35 7.16 -4.13
N GLU A 223 -21.70 6.33 -3.31
CA GLU A 223 -20.23 6.22 -3.26
C GLU A 223 -19.65 5.18 -4.24
N ARG A 224 -20.51 4.37 -4.88
CA ARG A 224 -20.12 3.20 -5.70
C ARG A 224 -19.40 3.55 -7.01
N ASN A 225 -19.68 4.70 -7.62
CA ASN A 225 -19.20 5.02 -8.98
C ASN A 225 -17.77 5.56 -9.03
N HIS A 226 -17.23 6.10 -7.94
CA HIS A 226 -15.85 6.58 -7.90
C HIS A 226 -14.81 5.46 -7.78
N LEU A 227 -15.23 4.28 -7.32
CA LEU A 227 -14.38 3.15 -6.93
C LEU A 227 -13.98 2.23 -8.10
N CYS A 228 -14.77 2.18 -9.18
CA CYS A 228 -14.40 1.42 -10.39
C CYS A 228 -13.16 2.01 -11.12
N LYS A 229 -12.67 3.16 -10.64
CA LYS A 229 -11.46 3.84 -11.10
C LYS A 229 -10.37 3.92 -10.02
N MET A 230 -10.52 3.24 -8.88
CA MET A 230 -9.39 2.96 -8.00
C MET A 230 -8.50 1.94 -8.72
N ASP A 231 -7.75 2.41 -9.70
CA ASP A 231 -6.57 1.68 -10.14
C ASP A 231 -5.64 1.56 -8.92
N ARG A 232 -4.82 0.51 -8.86
CA ARG A 232 -3.76 0.41 -7.87
C ARG A 232 -2.84 1.61 -8.10
N VAL A 233 -3.11 2.72 -7.42
CA VAL A 233 -2.29 3.92 -7.53
C VAL A 233 -0.99 3.55 -6.85
N PRO A 234 0.13 3.48 -7.59
CA PRO A 234 1.42 3.35 -6.93
C PRO A 234 1.53 4.53 -5.96
N ILE A 235 1.89 4.23 -4.72
CA ILE A 235 2.43 5.27 -3.85
C ILE A 235 3.60 5.86 -4.64
N ILE A 236 3.41 7.10 -5.11
CA ILE A 236 4.33 7.80 -6.00
C ILE A 236 5.71 7.90 -5.36
#